data_AF-A0AAD6AMU9-F1
#
_entry.id   AF-A0AAD6AMU9-F1
#
_cell.length_a   1.000
_cell.length_b   1.000
_cell.length_c   1.000
_cell.angle_alpha   90.00
_cell.angle_beta   90.00
_cell.angle_gamma   90.00
#
_symmetry.space_group_name_H-M   'P 1'
#
loop_
_entity.id
_entity.type
_entity.pdbx_description
1 polymer ?
#
loop_
_entity_poly.entity_id
_entity_poly.type
_entity_poly.pdbx_seq_one_letter_code
_entity_poly.pdbx_strand_id
1 'polypeptide(L)'
;MGLTSGTSCGTAEAIFNKMNEVLEGHSIPWANCVALAVDNASVNLGARNSIKSRVLDQNPSIYVLGCPCHIVHNNAHAGGLVYSEMSGFEVEDFCVDLAYWFKSSTKRKNMLHEFCVFCDTTYMEVLQHFTIRWLSLDLAVNRILRVYKALTSYFRSTDDKQARCLRLRALFEDPLTEVHLLFYQALLPTFCQFNLLFQRQHPCIYLLHGQVRAFIRKLMSKFLKPAAFRTTSLESVDLQDQENQLPDTQLGIGLTTKSTLIRLHEAGEIPSGDVNKAARGFLLRSTEYALKKLPLNDPLLPHAEFVDFRQRQNSHVDDVLYFVQRYKHLLPFEDPREQDRISDEFLEYQMLEEKDIPDMVWKGALVSVG
;
A
#
# COMPACT_ATOMS: atom_id res chain seq x y z
N MET A 1 -22.98 10.14 14.44
CA MET A 1 -22.62 9.01 13.55
C MET A 1 -23.74 8.86 12.52
N GLY A 2 -23.46 9.11 11.23
CA GLY A 2 -24.46 9.03 10.17
C GLY A 2 -24.63 7.59 9.71
N LEU A 3 -25.67 6.91 10.19
CA LEU A 3 -25.99 5.53 9.81
C LEU A 3 -27.11 5.55 8.76
N THR A 4 -26.97 4.73 7.72
CA THR A 4 -28.06 4.40 6.78
C THR A 4 -28.77 3.13 7.27
N SER A 5 -30.08 3.02 7.03
CA SER A 5 -30.91 1.89 7.48
C SER A 5 -31.85 1.40 6.38
N GLY A 6 -32.34 0.16 6.51
CA GLY A 6 -33.24 -0.47 5.54
C GLY A 6 -32.52 -1.28 4.47
N THR A 7 -33.28 -1.87 3.54
CA THR A 7 -32.77 -2.80 2.51
C THR A 7 -31.90 -2.15 1.44
N SER A 8 -31.98 -0.82 1.27
CA SER A 8 -31.20 -0.02 0.31
C SER A 8 -30.07 0.78 0.97
N CYS A 9 -29.74 0.49 2.24
CA CYS A 9 -28.79 1.29 3.05
C CYS A 9 -27.38 1.39 2.46
N GLY A 10 -26.96 0.41 1.65
CA GLY A 10 -25.66 0.37 0.97
C GLY A 10 -25.65 0.96 -0.43
N THR A 11 -26.73 1.60 -0.88
CA THR A 11 -26.78 2.25 -2.20
C THR A 11 -26.12 3.61 -2.17
N ALA A 12 -25.55 4.04 -3.30
CA ALA A 12 -24.93 5.36 -3.42
C ALA A 12 -25.91 6.50 -3.09
N GLU A 13 -27.19 6.31 -3.43
CA GLU A 13 -28.26 7.26 -3.11
C GLU A 13 -28.48 7.39 -1.61
N ALA A 14 -28.69 6.28 -0.91
CA ALA A 14 -28.92 6.30 0.52
C ALA A 14 -27.74 6.92 1.28
N ILE A 15 -26.52 6.58 0.88
CA ILE A 15 -25.30 7.13 1.50
C ILE A 15 -25.18 8.62 1.20
N PHE A 16 -25.35 9.04 -0.06
CA PHE A 16 -25.29 10.44 -0.45
C PHE A 16 -26.35 11.29 0.27
N ASN A 17 -27.60 10.83 0.33
CA ASN A 17 -28.67 11.53 1.05
C ASN A 17 -28.29 11.70 2.52
N LYS A 18 -27.69 10.68 3.13
CA LYS A 18 -27.22 10.78 4.51
C LYS A 18 -26.07 11.76 4.69
N MET A 19 -25.14 11.82 3.73
CA MET A 19 -24.09 12.84 3.71
C MET A 19 -24.69 14.25 3.62
N ASN A 20 -25.67 14.44 2.73
CA ASN A 20 -26.37 15.71 2.55
C ASN A 20 -27.07 16.17 3.84
N GLU A 21 -27.84 15.28 4.49
CA GLU A 21 -28.49 15.55 5.78
C GLU A 21 -27.48 16.01 6.85
N VAL A 22 -26.31 15.36 6.91
CA VAL A 22 -25.26 15.71 7.88
C VAL A 22 -24.67 17.09 7.57
N LEU A 23 -24.38 17.39 6.31
CA LEU A 23 -23.87 18.69 5.90
C LEU A 23 -24.88 19.82 6.15
N GLU A 24 -26.14 19.60 5.81
CA GLU A 24 -27.25 20.53 6.09
C GLU A 24 -27.43 20.77 7.59
N GLY A 25 -27.37 19.72 8.40
CA GLY A 25 -27.44 19.82 9.86
C GLY A 25 -26.29 20.61 10.49
N HIS A 26 -25.16 20.73 9.79
CA HIS A 26 -24.01 21.56 10.18
C HIS A 26 -23.95 22.90 9.43
N SER A 27 -24.95 23.22 8.61
CA SER A 27 -24.97 24.42 7.76
C SER A 27 -23.73 24.53 6.85
N ILE A 28 -23.26 23.41 6.30
CA ILE A 28 -22.13 23.35 5.37
C ILE A 28 -22.67 23.14 3.95
N PRO A 29 -22.67 24.17 3.07
CA PRO A 29 -23.06 24.00 1.68
C PRO A 29 -22.09 23.08 0.95
N TRP A 30 -22.58 22.30 -0.03
CA TRP A 30 -21.72 21.48 -0.90
C TRP A 30 -20.66 22.27 -1.65
N ALA A 31 -20.93 23.54 -1.97
CA ALA A 31 -19.93 24.46 -2.52
C ALA A 31 -18.69 24.49 -1.63
N ASN A 32 -18.84 24.57 -0.31
CA ASN A 32 -17.72 24.65 0.62
C ASN A 32 -16.92 23.33 0.75
N CYS A 33 -17.38 22.22 0.15
CA CYS A 33 -16.67 20.96 0.16
C CYS A 33 -15.58 20.95 -0.94
N VAL A 34 -14.31 21.01 -0.55
CA VAL A 34 -13.17 21.03 -1.48
C VAL A 34 -12.75 19.66 -1.99
N ALA A 35 -12.92 18.61 -1.18
CA ALA A 35 -12.52 17.26 -1.56
C ALA A 35 -13.37 16.17 -0.90
N LEU A 36 -13.44 15.01 -1.55
CA LEU A 36 -14.03 13.78 -1.05
C LEU A 36 -13.04 12.63 -1.24
N ALA A 37 -12.63 12.00 -0.13
CA ALA A 37 -11.83 10.78 -0.14
C ALA A 37 -12.67 9.58 0.32
N VAL A 38 -12.73 8.53 -0.48
CA VAL A 38 -13.57 7.34 -0.25
C VAL A 38 -12.82 6.06 -0.60
N ASP A 39 -13.32 4.90 -0.14
CA ASP A 39 -12.81 3.63 -0.64
C ASP A 39 -13.09 3.47 -2.15
N ASN A 40 -12.50 2.44 -2.76
CA ASN A 40 -12.56 2.25 -4.22
C ASN A 40 -13.73 1.37 -4.69
N ALA A 41 -14.73 1.13 -3.86
CA ALA A 41 -15.92 0.37 -4.24
C ALA A 41 -16.69 1.09 -5.36
N SER A 42 -17.39 0.30 -6.18
CA SER A 42 -18.19 0.81 -7.30
C SER A 42 -19.29 1.79 -6.85
N VAL A 43 -19.88 1.55 -5.68
CA VAL A 43 -20.86 2.46 -5.07
C VAL A 43 -20.30 3.86 -4.80
N ASN A 44 -18.99 3.95 -4.52
CA ASN A 44 -18.33 5.20 -4.17
C ASN A 44 -17.78 5.92 -5.41
N LEU A 45 -17.07 5.20 -6.29
CA LEU A 45 -16.31 5.79 -7.41
C LEU A 45 -16.79 5.39 -8.80
N GLY A 46 -17.87 4.59 -8.90
CA GLY A 46 -18.41 4.15 -10.18
C GLY A 46 -18.76 5.30 -11.12
N ALA A 47 -18.72 5.05 -12.43
CA ALA A 47 -18.97 6.09 -13.43
C ALA A 47 -20.43 6.58 -13.45
N ARG A 48 -21.38 5.77 -12.95
CA ARG A 48 -22.81 6.06 -12.91
C ARG A 48 -23.37 5.67 -11.56
N ASN A 49 -24.35 6.44 -11.07
CA ASN A 49 -25.08 6.17 -9.83
C ASN A 49 -24.14 5.86 -8.65
N SER A 50 -23.09 6.66 -8.49
CA SER A 50 -22.13 6.56 -7.40
C SER A 50 -22.16 7.78 -6.51
N ILE A 51 -21.52 7.70 -5.34
CA ILE A 51 -21.32 8.88 -4.49
C ILE A 51 -20.56 9.96 -5.29
N LYS A 52 -19.50 9.56 -6.00
CA LYS A 52 -18.73 10.47 -6.87
C LYS A 52 -19.64 11.24 -7.84
N SER A 53 -20.50 10.55 -8.60
CA SER A 53 -21.34 11.23 -9.59
C SER A 53 -22.30 12.21 -8.92
N ARG A 54 -22.95 11.79 -7.82
CA ARG A 54 -23.92 12.63 -7.09
C ARG A 54 -23.28 13.86 -6.45
N VAL A 55 -22.07 13.71 -5.90
CA VAL A 55 -21.33 14.81 -5.29
C VAL A 55 -20.83 15.80 -6.33
N LEU A 56 -20.39 15.32 -7.51
CA LEU A 56 -20.04 16.18 -8.64
C LEU A 56 -21.25 16.94 -9.20
N ASP A 57 -22.46 16.37 -9.15
CA ASP A 57 -23.69 17.08 -9.52
C ASP A 57 -23.99 18.26 -8.57
N GLN A 58 -23.58 18.20 -7.31
CA GLN A 58 -23.73 19.30 -6.34
C GLN A 58 -22.60 20.33 -6.43
N ASN A 59 -21.36 19.87 -6.65
CA ASN A 59 -20.19 20.72 -6.74
C ASN A 59 -19.22 20.16 -7.79
N PRO A 60 -19.23 20.69 -9.03
CA PRO A 60 -18.34 20.24 -10.10
C PRO A 60 -16.84 20.47 -9.80
N SER A 61 -16.51 21.40 -8.90
CA SER A 61 -15.14 21.73 -8.52
C SER A 61 -14.54 20.78 -7.48
N ILE A 62 -15.35 20.00 -6.77
CA ILE A 62 -14.86 19.12 -5.71
C ILE A 62 -13.85 18.10 -6.24
N TYR A 63 -12.74 17.91 -5.53
CA TYR A 63 -11.78 16.87 -5.88
C TYR A 63 -12.20 15.51 -5.29
N VAL A 64 -12.37 14.48 -6.11
CA VAL A 64 -12.76 13.14 -5.64
C VAL A 64 -11.62 12.16 -5.83
N LEU A 65 -11.11 11.60 -4.73
CA LEU A 65 -9.99 10.66 -4.72
C LEU A 65 -10.41 9.32 -4.10
N GLY A 66 -10.10 8.23 -4.79
CA GLY A 66 -10.18 6.90 -4.21
C GLY A 66 -8.97 6.60 -3.32
N CYS A 67 -9.18 5.85 -2.23
CA CYS A 67 -8.16 5.56 -1.23
C CYS A 67 -6.90 4.89 -1.83
N PRO A 68 -5.73 5.58 -1.86
CA PRO A 68 -4.50 5.00 -2.38
C PRO A 68 -4.04 3.76 -1.59
N CYS A 69 -4.25 3.75 -0.27
CA CYS A 69 -3.89 2.61 0.58
C CYS A 69 -4.68 1.34 0.23
N HIS A 70 -5.97 1.50 -0.08
CA HIS A 70 -6.81 0.39 -0.50
C HIS A 70 -6.40 -0.12 -1.90
N ILE A 71 -6.02 0.78 -2.81
CA ILE A 71 -5.44 0.39 -4.11
C ILE A 71 -4.16 -0.42 -3.90
N VAL A 72 -3.24 0.03 -3.05
CA VAL A 72 -1.96 -0.66 -2.77
C VAL A 72 -2.17 -2.00 -2.06
N HIS A 73 -3.17 -2.11 -1.19
CA HIS A 73 -3.56 -3.41 -0.64
C HIS A 73 -4.02 -4.39 -1.74
N ASN A 74 -4.97 -3.97 -2.58
CA ASN A 74 -5.45 -4.79 -3.69
C ASN A 74 -4.36 -5.09 -4.72
N ASN A 75 -3.39 -4.19 -4.86
CA ASN A 75 -2.22 -4.36 -5.70
C ASN A 75 -1.36 -5.55 -5.25
N ALA A 76 -1.07 -5.59 -3.95
CA ALA A 76 -0.29 -6.66 -3.36
C ALA A 76 -1.02 -8.01 -3.40
N HIS A 77 -2.33 -8.00 -3.15
CA HIS A 77 -3.19 -9.18 -3.27
C HIS A 77 -3.22 -9.71 -4.71
N ALA A 78 -3.35 -8.83 -5.71
CA ALA A 78 -3.30 -9.23 -7.12
C ALA A 78 -1.97 -9.90 -7.51
N GLY A 79 -0.84 -9.41 -6.97
CA GLY A 79 0.46 -10.07 -7.11
C GLY A 79 0.51 -11.42 -6.39
N GLY A 80 -0.03 -11.48 -5.17
CA GLY A 80 -0.09 -12.68 -4.32
C GLY A 80 -0.84 -13.84 -4.98
N LEU A 81 -1.98 -13.56 -5.63
CA LEU A 81 -2.75 -14.55 -6.37
C LEU A 81 -1.92 -15.21 -7.49
N VAL A 82 -1.19 -14.41 -8.28
CA VAL A 82 -0.31 -14.94 -9.33
C VAL A 82 0.84 -15.74 -8.73
N TYR A 83 1.44 -15.25 -7.63
CA TYR A 83 2.52 -15.97 -6.96
C TYR A 83 2.06 -17.35 -6.49
N SER A 84 0.89 -17.41 -5.86
CA SER A 84 0.34 -18.67 -5.38
C SER A 84 -0.04 -19.62 -6.51
N GLU A 85 -0.69 -19.15 -7.57
CA GLU A 85 -1.02 -19.99 -8.73
C GLU A 85 0.23 -20.65 -9.33
N MET A 86 1.35 -19.92 -9.36
CA MET A 86 2.62 -20.42 -9.90
C MET A 86 3.44 -21.26 -8.91
N SER A 87 3.35 -21.00 -7.60
CA SER A 87 4.19 -21.66 -6.57
C SER A 87 3.46 -22.73 -5.76
N GLY A 88 2.13 -22.74 -5.77
CA GLY A 88 1.29 -23.55 -4.89
C GLY A 88 1.19 -23.03 -3.44
N PHE A 89 1.75 -21.85 -3.13
CA PHE A 89 1.80 -21.32 -1.76
C PHE A 89 0.97 -20.05 -1.57
N GLU A 90 -0.16 -20.19 -0.86
CA GLU A 90 -1.01 -19.08 -0.40
C GLU A 90 -0.57 -18.58 0.99
N VAL A 91 0.12 -17.43 1.04
CA VAL A 91 0.67 -16.90 2.29
C VAL A 91 -0.41 -16.46 3.28
N GLU A 92 -1.52 -15.89 2.81
CA GLU A 92 -2.60 -15.40 3.66
C GLU A 92 -3.29 -16.57 4.37
N ASP A 93 -3.64 -17.62 3.62
CA ASP A 93 -4.25 -18.84 4.15
C ASP A 93 -3.31 -19.56 5.11
N PHE A 94 -2.02 -19.66 4.79
CA PHE A 94 -1.02 -20.23 5.69
C PHE A 94 -0.97 -19.48 7.03
N CYS A 95 -0.87 -18.15 7.01
CA CYS A 95 -0.82 -17.33 8.23
C CYS A 95 -2.11 -17.49 9.05
N VAL A 96 -3.27 -17.54 8.39
CA VAL A 96 -4.57 -17.73 9.02
C VAL A 96 -4.67 -19.12 9.66
N ASP A 97 -4.34 -20.18 8.94
CA ASP A 97 -4.44 -21.57 9.43
C ASP A 97 -3.52 -21.79 10.63
N LEU A 98 -2.30 -21.24 10.57
CA LEU A 98 -1.32 -21.29 11.66
C LEU A 98 -1.81 -20.52 12.90
N ALA A 99 -2.31 -19.29 12.73
CA ALA A 99 -2.83 -18.52 13.86
C ALA A 99 -4.02 -19.23 14.54
N TYR A 100 -4.95 -19.76 13.74
CA TYR A 100 -6.10 -20.49 14.28
C TYR A 100 -5.71 -21.82 14.96
N TRP A 101 -4.59 -22.44 14.60
CA TRP A 101 -4.09 -23.63 15.30
C TRP A 101 -3.80 -23.33 16.78
N PHE A 102 -3.22 -22.16 17.07
CA PHE A 102 -2.81 -21.75 18.41
C PHE A 102 -3.84 -20.89 19.16
N LYS A 103 -4.69 -20.12 18.46
CA LYS A 103 -5.55 -19.05 19.00
C LYS A 103 -6.24 -19.39 20.33
N SER A 104 -6.85 -20.58 20.42
CA SER A 104 -7.69 -20.99 21.54
C SER A 104 -7.13 -22.15 22.37
N SER A 105 -5.85 -22.50 22.21
CA SER A 105 -5.25 -23.65 22.91
C SER A 105 -4.02 -23.27 23.71
N THR A 106 -4.22 -23.03 25.01
CA THR A 106 -3.11 -22.79 25.97
C THR A 106 -2.11 -23.95 25.96
N LYS A 107 -2.58 -25.20 25.84
CA LYS A 107 -1.72 -26.38 25.70
C LYS A 107 -0.78 -26.24 24.51
N ARG A 108 -1.29 -25.94 23.31
CA ARG A 108 -0.46 -25.79 22.10
C ARG A 108 0.50 -24.62 22.20
N LYS A 109 0.08 -23.50 22.80
CA LYS A 109 0.96 -22.34 23.05
C LYS A 109 2.12 -22.70 23.99
N ASN A 110 1.85 -23.41 25.08
CA ASN A 110 2.88 -23.86 26.02
C ASN A 110 3.85 -24.87 25.37
N MET A 111 3.34 -25.82 24.59
CA MET A 111 4.20 -26.73 23.83
C MET A 111 5.11 -25.96 22.85
N LEU A 112 4.58 -24.99 22.10
CA LEU A 112 5.41 -24.16 21.22
C LEU A 112 6.48 -23.41 22.01
N HIS A 113 6.16 -22.91 23.20
CA HIS A 113 7.15 -22.27 24.08
C HIS A 113 8.30 -23.23 24.48
N GLU A 114 8.00 -24.49 24.79
CA GLU A 114 9.03 -25.51 25.07
C GLU A 114 9.93 -25.74 23.84
N PHE A 115 9.36 -25.80 22.63
CA PHE A 115 10.15 -25.88 21.40
C PHE A 115 10.96 -24.61 21.12
N CYS A 116 10.46 -23.43 21.50
CA CYS A 116 11.22 -22.18 21.43
C CYS A 116 12.46 -22.25 22.32
N VAL A 117 12.33 -22.73 23.57
CA VAL A 117 13.47 -22.96 24.47
C VAL A 117 14.45 -23.99 23.89
N PHE A 118 13.93 -25.11 23.38
CA PHE A 118 14.75 -26.17 22.76
C PHE A 118 15.56 -25.66 21.55
N CYS A 119 14.97 -24.79 20.73
CA CYS A 119 15.61 -24.22 19.54
C CYS A 119 16.40 -22.93 19.79
N ASP A 120 16.64 -22.56 21.06
CA ASP A 120 17.29 -21.29 21.46
C ASP A 120 16.67 -20.06 20.76
N THR A 121 15.34 -20.01 20.77
CA THR A 121 14.55 -18.99 20.09
C THR A 121 13.66 -18.30 21.12
N THR A 122 13.65 -16.96 21.13
CA THR A 122 12.72 -16.21 21.99
C THR A 122 11.28 -16.46 21.58
N TYR A 123 10.46 -16.95 22.51
CA TYR A 123 9.04 -17.16 22.26
C TYR A 123 8.35 -15.85 21.89
N MET A 124 7.54 -15.90 20.85
CA MET A 124 6.66 -14.82 20.46
C MET A 124 5.32 -15.41 20.00
N GLU A 125 4.21 -14.86 20.48
CA GLU A 125 2.89 -15.35 20.07
C GLU A 125 2.70 -15.19 18.55
N VAL A 126 2.20 -16.25 17.91
CA VAL A 126 1.82 -16.23 16.48
C VAL A 126 0.65 -15.27 16.29
N LEU A 127 0.84 -14.29 15.41
CA LEU A 127 -0.14 -13.25 15.16
C LEU A 127 -1.19 -13.69 14.15
N GLN A 128 -2.44 -13.30 14.40
CA GLN A 128 -3.52 -13.48 13.43
C GLN A 128 -3.41 -12.43 12.31
N HIS A 129 -3.33 -12.90 11.07
CA HIS A 129 -3.56 -12.07 9.90
C HIS A 129 -5.06 -11.88 9.66
N PHE A 130 -5.46 -10.67 9.26
CA PHE A 130 -6.80 -10.37 8.76
C PHE A 130 -6.69 -9.95 7.29
N THR A 131 -7.32 -10.70 6.39
CA THR A 131 -7.28 -10.56 4.92
C THR A 131 -7.49 -9.12 4.45
N ILE A 132 -8.34 -8.35 5.14
CA ILE A 132 -8.64 -6.94 4.83
C ILE A 132 -7.54 -5.94 5.24
N ARG A 133 -6.43 -6.39 5.84
CA ARG A 133 -5.38 -5.53 6.40
C ARG A 133 -4.00 -6.07 6.08
N TRP A 134 -3.44 -5.65 4.94
CA TRP A 134 -2.08 -6.02 4.51
C TRP A 134 -0.98 -5.80 5.57
N LEU A 135 -1.09 -4.73 6.37
CA LEU A 135 -0.14 -4.45 7.46
C LEU A 135 -0.04 -5.60 8.46
N SER A 136 -1.13 -6.33 8.68
CA SER A 136 -1.13 -7.50 9.58
C SER A 136 -0.40 -8.70 8.97
N LEU A 137 -0.32 -8.79 7.64
CA LEU A 137 0.41 -9.87 6.95
C LEU A 137 1.91 -9.72 7.18
N ASP A 138 2.44 -8.49 7.05
CA ASP A 138 3.85 -8.19 7.33
C ASP A 138 4.24 -8.57 8.76
N LEU A 139 3.43 -8.16 9.74
CA LEU A 139 3.64 -8.53 11.14
C LEU A 139 3.57 -10.05 11.36
N ALA A 140 2.60 -10.73 10.75
CA ALA A 140 2.43 -12.18 10.88
C ALA A 140 3.61 -12.95 10.26
N VAL A 141 3.99 -12.65 9.02
CA VAL A 141 5.12 -13.30 8.34
C VAL A 141 6.42 -13.10 9.12
N ASN A 142 6.72 -11.86 9.55
CA ASN A 142 7.90 -11.58 10.36
C ASN A 142 7.89 -12.34 11.69
N ARG A 143 6.72 -12.44 12.33
CA ARG A 143 6.56 -13.19 13.58
C ARG A 143 6.83 -14.68 13.36
N ILE A 144 6.25 -15.27 12.31
CA ILE A 144 6.42 -16.69 11.97
C ILE A 144 7.89 -16.99 11.71
N LEU A 145 8.58 -16.16 10.91
CA LEU A 145 10.00 -16.34 10.61
C LEU A 145 10.88 -16.31 11.87
N ARG A 146 10.55 -15.44 12.85
CA ARG A 146 11.29 -15.38 14.13
C ARG A 146 11.19 -16.65 14.96
N VAL A 147 10.05 -17.35 14.89
CA VAL A 147 9.83 -18.61 15.61
C VAL A 147 9.87 -19.83 14.70
N TYR A 148 10.38 -19.69 13.47
CA TYR A 148 10.25 -20.71 12.41
C TYR A 148 10.88 -22.04 12.81
N LYS A 149 12.10 -22.03 13.35
CA LYS A 149 12.79 -23.25 13.81
C LYS A 149 11.99 -24.03 14.86
N ALA A 150 11.39 -23.30 15.80
CA ALA A 150 10.56 -23.88 16.85
C ALA A 150 9.24 -24.43 16.27
N LEU A 151 8.61 -23.72 15.35
CA LEU A 151 7.41 -24.18 14.65
C LEU A 151 7.69 -25.45 13.83
N THR A 152 8.78 -25.49 13.08
CA THR A 152 9.20 -26.66 12.31
C THR A 152 9.41 -27.86 13.21
N SER A 153 10.11 -27.70 14.33
CA SER A 153 10.31 -28.78 15.31
C SER A 153 8.98 -29.23 15.93
N TYR A 154 8.12 -28.28 16.31
CA TYR A 154 6.79 -28.56 16.86
C TYR A 154 5.91 -29.39 15.91
N PHE A 155 5.82 -29.00 14.64
CA PHE A 155 4.95 -29.69 13.67
C PHE A 155 5.52 -31.03 13.20
N ARG A 156 6.84 -31.21 13.22
CA ARG A 156 7.47 -32.52 12.98
C ARG A 156 7.29 -33.49 14.15
N SER A 157 7.18 -32.98 15.37
CA SER A 157 7.03 -33.81 16.58
C SER A 157 5.58 -34.07 17.00
N THR A 158 4.63 -33.24 16.57
CA THR A 158 3.21 -33.45 16.90
C THR A 158 2.64 -34.64 16.14
N ASP A 159 1.77 -35.43 16.78
CA ASP A 159 1.06 -36.58 16.21
C ASP A 159 -0.45 -36.32 16.01
N ASP A 160 -0.91 -35.09 16.26
CA ASP A 160 -2.31 -34.69 16.12
C ASP A 160 -2.80 -34.94 14.68
N LYS A 161 -3.98 -35.56 14.55
CA LYS A 161 -4.58 -36.00 13.29
C LYS A 161 -5.61 -35.01 12.73
N GLN A 162 -5.82 -33.87 13.38
CA GLN A 162 -6.68 -32.81 12.86
C GLN A 162 -6.20 -32.37 11.48
N ALA A 163 -7.13 -32.20 10.53
CA ALA A 163 -6.81 -31.82 9.16
C ALA A 163 -5.91 -30.57 9.06
N ARG A 164 -6.15 -29.56 9.92
CA ARG A 164 -5.29 -28.38 10.05
C ARG A 164 -3.86 -28.73 10.45
N CYS A 165 -3.68 -29.65 11.40
CA CYS A 165 -2.34 -30.10 11.82
C CYS A 165 -1.61 -30.79 10.67
N LEU A 166 -2.30 -31.67 9.94
CA LEU A 166 -1.72 -32.41 8.81
C LEU A 166 -1.27 -31.45 7.69
N ARG A 167 -2.09 -30.45 7.36
CA ARG A 167 -1.72 -29.41 6.38
C ARG A 167 -0.51 -28.60 6.83
N LEU A 168 -0.52 -28.10 8.07
CA LEU A 168 0.59 -27.33 8.62
C LEU A 168 1.88 -28.17 8.69
N ARG A 169 1.78 -29.45 9.09
CA ARG A 169 2.91 -30.37 9.08
C ARG A 169 3.51 -30.51 7.69
N ALA A 170 2.68 -30.77 6.67
CA ALA A 170 3.16 -30.86 5.29
C ALA A 170 3.88 -29.57 4.84
N LEU A 171 3.35 -28.40 5.20
CA LEU A 171 4.00 -27.11 4.89
C LEU A 171 5.35 -26.94 5.62
N PHE A 172 5.46 -27.30 6.90
CA PHE A 172 6.75 -27.22 7.63
C PHE A 172 7.74 -28.35 7.28
N GLU A 173 7.30 -29.40 6.60
CA GLU A 173 8.15 -30.43 6.01
C GLU A 173 8.70 -30.00 4.64
N ASP A 174 7.96 -29.17 3.90
CA ASP A 174 8.40 -28.61 2.62
C ASP A 174 9.55 -27.59 2.81
N PRO A 175 10.74 -27.83 2.23
CA PRO A 175 11.86 -26.91 2.31
C PRO A 175 11.59 -25.52 1.70
N LEU A 176 10.60 -25.39 0.79
CA LEU A 176 10.26 -24.12 0.14
C LEU A 176 9.39 -23.19 1.00
N THR A 177 8.72 -23.69 2.04
CA THR A 177 7.85 -22.84 2.89
C THR A 177 8.61 -21.67 3.52
N GLU A 178 9.83 -21.90 4.01
CA GLU A 178 10.67 -20.83 4.54
C GLU A 178 11.03 -19.81 3.46
N VAL A 179 11.34 -20.30 2.25
CA VAL A 179 11.70 -19.45 1.11
C VAL A 179 10.53 -18.54 0.72
N HIS A 180 9.30 -19.07 0.66
CA HIS A 180 8.12 -18.28 0.37
C HIS A 180 7.92 -17.18 1.42
N LEU A 181 8.05 -17.51 2.71
CA LEU A 181 7.93 -16.54 3.80
C LEU A 181 9.02 -15.46 3.74
N LEU A 182 10.27 -15.84 3.44
CA LEU A 182 11.38 -14.90 3.26
C LEU A 182 11.16 -13.96 2.07
N PHE A 183 10.61 -14.48 0.96
CA PHE A 183 10.19 -13.65 -0.18
C PHE A 183 9.18 -12.59 0.24
N TYR A 184 8.11 -13.00 0.94
CA TYR A 184 7.10 -12.06 1.44
C TYR A 184 7.71 -11.08 2.45
N GLN A 185 8.54 -11.51 3.39
CA GLN A 185 9.24 -10.61 4.32
C GLN A 185 10.06 -9.54 3.60
N ALA A 186 10.74 -9.88 2.51
CA ALA A 186 11.53 -8.92 1.74
C ALA A 186 10.66 -7.95 0.91
N LEU A 187 9.45 -8.36 0.54
CA LEU A 187 8.61 -7.64 -0.40
C LEU A 187 7.54 -6.77 0.26
N LEU A 188 6.89 -7.29 1.30
CA LEU A 188 5.80 -6.64 2.05
C LEU A 188 6.14 -5.21 2.51
N PRO A 189 7.37 -4.88 2.94
CA PRO A 189 7.72 -3.50 3.30
C PRO A 189 7.51 -2.49 2.17
N THR A 190 7.62 -2.91 0.90
CA THR A 190 7.39 -2.03 -0.27
C THR A 190 5.95 -1.50 -0.29
N PHE A 191 4.99 -2.32 0.12
CA PHE A 191 3.56 -1.99 0.16
C PHE A 191 3.18 -1.35 1.50
N CYS A 192 3.71 -1.87 2.61
CA CYS A 192 3.38 -1.41 3.95
C CYS A 192 3.87 0.03 4.21
N GLN A 193 5.06 0.39 3.71
CA GLN A 193 5.58 1.76 3.86
C GLN A 193 4.67 2.81 3.20
N PHE A 194 4.13 2.51 2.02
CA PHE A 194 3.18 3.38 1.34
C PHE A 194 1.90 3.55 2.18
N ASN A 195 1.33 2.44 2.66
CA ASN A 195 0.13 2.47 3.50
C ASN A 195 0.35 3.28 4.79
N LEU A 196 1.46 3.04 5.50
CA LEU A 196 1.80 3.76 6.73
C LEU A 196 2.01 5.26 6.49
N LEU A 197 2.45 5.68 5.30
CA LEU A 197 2.59 7.09 4.97
C LEU A 197 1.24 7.79 4.79
N PHE A 198 0.32 7.17 4.03
CA PHE A 198 -0.97 7.78 3.68
C PHE A 198 -2.11 7.46 4.66
N GLN A 199 -1.85 6.66 5.71
CA GLN A 199 -2.74 6.47 6.87
C GLN A 199 -2.45 7.46 8.01
N ARG A 200 -1.47 8.35 7.85
CA ARG A 200 -1.16 9.38 8.85
C ARG A 200 -2.32 10.35 8.98
N GLN A 201 -2.42 10.97 10.16
CA GLN A 201 -3.44 11.98 10.44
C GLN A 201 -3.19 13.32 9.74
N HIS A 202 -1.92 13.63 9.44
CA HIS A 202 -1.54 14.91 8.84
C HIS A 202 -1.79 14.93 7.32
N PRO A 203 -2.18 16.08 6.75
CA PRO A 203 -2.36 16.21 5.30
C PRO A 203 -1.08 15.85 4.55
N CYS A 204 -1.19 14.98 3.55
CA CYS A 204 -0.04 14.46 2.80
C CYS A 204 -0.30 14.35 1.29
N ILE A 205 -1.32 15.05 0.77
CA ILE A 205 -1.68 15.01 -0.66
C ILE A 205 -0.52 15.45 -1.55
N TYR A 206 0.28 16.42 -1.11
CA TYR A 206 1.47 16.92 -1.80
C TYR A 206 2.57 15.87 -1.96
N LEU A 207 2.57 14.79 -1.17
CA LEU A 207 3.49 13.68 -1.33
C LEU A 207 2.97 12.62 -2.30
N LEU A 208 1.66 12.59 -2.57
CA LEU A 208 1.02 11.44 -3.21
C LEU A 208 1.58 11.15 -4.61
N HIS A 209 1.73 12.17 -5.45
CA HIS A 209 2.25 11.99 -6.81
C HIS A 209 3.69 11.44 -6.81
N GLY A 210 4.61 12.09 -6.09
CA GLY A 210 5.99 11.62 -5.92
C GLY A 210 6.07 10.20 -5.34
N GLN A 211 5.26 9.86 -4.34
CA GLN A 211 5.28 8.54 -3.70
C GLN A 211 4.67 7.44 -4.57
N VAL A 212 3.62 7.72 -5.35
CA VAL A 212 3.09 6.78 -6.34
C VAL A 212 4.15 6.45 -7.38
N ARG A 213 4.85 7.46 -7.91
CA ARG A 213 5.95 7.28 -8.88
C ARG A 213 7.11 6.48 -8.26
N ALA A 214 7.49 6.80 -7.04
CA ALA A 214 8.54 6.08 -6.32
C ALA A 214 8.17 4.61 -6.05
N PHE A 215 6.93 4.35 -5.65
CA PHE A 215 6.42 2.99 -5.44
C PHE A 215 6.48 2.15 -6.71
N ILE A 216 5.99 2.68 -7.84
CA ILE A 216 6.02 1.98 -9.13
C ILE A 216 7.47 1.72 -9.59
N ARG A 217 8.35 2.73 -9.49
CA ARG A 217 9.78 2.56 -9.80
C ARG A 217 10.45 1.49 -8.94
N LYS A 218 10.09 1.41 -7.65
CA LYS A 218 10.62 0.40 -6.73
C LYS A 218 10.13 -1.01 -7.06
N LEU A 219 8.91 -1.16 -7.61
CA LEU A 219 8.45 -2.44 -8.16
C LEU A 219 9.22 -2.79 -9.44
N MET A 220 9.28 -1.87 -10.41
CA MET A 220 10.02 -2.04 -11.66
C MET A 220 11.48 -2.43 -11.44
N SER A 221 12.19 -1.75 -10.53
CA SER A 221 13.60 -2.02 -10.24
C SER A 221 13.90 -3.43 -9.72
N LYS A 222 12.87 -4.17 -9.30
CA LYS A 222 13.04 -5.56 -8.85
C LYS A 222 13.05 -6.58 -9.98
N PHE A 223 12.62 -6.23 -11.20
CA PHE A 223 12.58 -7.17 -12.33
C PHE A 223 12.96 -6.58 -13.69
N LEU A 224 13.13 -5.27 -13.78
CA LEU A 224 13.59 -4.56 -14.97
C LEU A 224 14.98 -3.95 -14.76
N LYS A 225 15.74 -3.84 -15.85
CA LYS A 225 17.01 -3.09 -15.90
C LYS A 225 16.71 -1.60 -15.67
N PRO A 226 17.48 -0.87 -14.84
CA PRO A 226 17.24 0.55 -14.59
C PRO A 226 17.20 1.43 -15.85
N ALA A 227 17.93 1.05 -16.90
CA ALA A 227 17.94 1.76 -18.18
C ALA A 227 16.55 1.80 -18.85
N ALA A 228 15.69 0.81 -18.62
CA ALA A 228 14.38 0.70 -19.26
C ALA A 228 13.38 1.78 -18.81
N PHE A 229 13.50 2.28 -17.58
CA PHE A 229 12.50 3.16 -16.95
C PHE A 229 13.09 4.41 -16.27
N ARG A 230 14.39 4.69 -16.49
CA ARG A 230 15.04 5.89 -15.93
C ARG A 230 14.55 7.18 -16.59
N THR A 231 14.49 7.19 -17.92
CA THR A 231 14.11 8.37 -18.73
C THR A 231 12.75 8.23 -19.40
N THR A 232 12.25 7.00 -19.50
CA THR A 232 10.95 6.65 -20.07
C THR A 232 9.83 7.01 -19.09
N SER A 233 8.69 7.48 -19.59
CA SER A 233 7.49 7.64 -18.76
C SER A 233 7.05 6.28 -18.23
N LEU A 234 6.60 6.21 -16.98
CA LEU A 234 6.32 4.92 -16.32
C LEU A 234 5.23 4.12 -17.04
N GLU A 235 4.27 4.81 -17.65
CA GLU A 235 3.15 4.27 -18.41
C GLU A 235 3.56 3.68 -19.75
N SER A 236 4.67 4.14 -20.31
CA SER A 236 5.17 3.71 -21.63
C SER A 236 6.26 2.65 -21.52
N VAL A 237 6.62 2.21 -20.32
CA VAL A 237 7.59 1.12 -20.13
C VAL A 237 6.92 -0.20 -20.53
N ASP A 238 7.49 -0.88 -21.53
CA ASP A 238 7.09 -2.26 -21.84
C ASP A 238 7.63 -3.20 -20.75
N LEU A 239 6.72 -3.72 -19.93
CA LEU A 239 7.05 -4.62 -18.84
C LEU A 239 7.42 -6.03 -19.32
N GLN A 240 7.05 -6.39 -20.56
CA GLN A 240 7.23 -7.73 -21.13
C GLN A 240 8.46 -7.86 -22.02
N ASP A 241 9.07 -6.74 -22.40
CA ASP A 241 10.28 -6.72 -23.23
C ASP A 241 11.44 -7.45 -22.53
N GLN A 242 11.83 -8.60 -23.08
CA GLN A 242 12.85 -9.48 -22.53
C GLN A 242 14.23 -8.81 -22.49
N GLU A 243 14.53 -7.89 -23.42
CA GLU A 243 15.79 -7.14 -23.42
C GLU A 243 15.87 -6.20 -22.22
N ASN A 244 14.74 -5.74 -21.72
CA ASN A 244 14.64 -4.83 -20.59
C ASN A 244 14.44 -5.55 -19.25
N GLN A 245 14.08 -6.84 -19.26
CA GLN A 245 13.95 -7.64 -18.06
C GLN A 245 15.31 -8.10 -17.49
N LEU A 246 15.38 -8.18 -16.16
CA LEU A 246 16.47 -8.84 -15.47
C LEU A 246 16.32 -10.37 -15.63
N PRO A 247 17.42 -11.15 -15.67
CA PRO A 247 17.36 -12.60 -15.51
C PRO A 247 16.70 -13.00 -14.17
N ASP A 248 16.08 -14.18 -14.12
CA ASP A 248 15.42 -14.71 -12.90
C ASP A 248 16.34 -14.76 -11.68
N THR A 249 17.63 -15.03 -11.89
CA THR A 249 18.65 -15.05 -10.82
C THR A 249 18.96 -13.67 -10.25
N GLN A 250 18.66 -12.61 -11.00
CA GLN A 250 18.96 -11.22 -10.63
C GLN A 250 17.76 -10.46 -10.06
N LEU A 251 16.58 -11.07 -9.98
CA LEU A 251 15.37 -10.44 -9.43
C LEU A 251 15.57 -9.90 -8.00
N GLY A 252 14.94 -8.77 -7.67
CA GLY A 252 14.99 -8.12 -6.36
C GLY A 252 14.07 -8.75 -5.31
N ILE A 253 14.25 -10.05 -5.02
CA ILE A 253 13.38 -10.88 -4.15
C ILE A 253 13.84 -10.99 -2.68
N GLY A 254 14.89 -10.27 -2.30
CA GLY A 254 15.52 -10.33 -0.97
C GLY A 254 16.78 -11.20 -0.95
N LEU A 255 17.82 -10.75 -0.26
CA LEU A 255 19.11 -11.45 -0.19
C LEU A 255 18.98 -12.80 0.51
N THR A 256 18.31 -12.84 1.67
CA THR A 256 18.09 -14.08 2.43
C THR A 256 17.31 -15.10 1.61
N THR A 257 16.25 -14.68 0.91
CA THR A 257 15.49 -15.53 -0.01
C THR A 257 16.39 -16.18 -1.06
N LYS A 258 17.26 -15.38 -1.71
CA LYS A 258 18.21 -15.89 -2.72
C LYS A 258 19.22 -16.86 -2.12
N SER A 259 19.84 -16.50 -1.00
CA SER A 259 20.83 -17.35 -0.33
C SER A 259 20.22 -18.68 0.10
N THR A 260 18.99 -18.68 0.62
CA THR A 260 18.29 -19.91 1.00
C THR A 260 17.94 -20.77 -0.22
N LEU A 261 17.47 -20.17 -1.33
CA LEU A 261 17.23 -20.90 -2.58
C LEU A 261 18.50 -21.56 -3.11
N ILE A 262 19.61 -20.83 -3.15
CA ILE A 262 20.91 -21.37 -3.60
C ILE A 262 21.33 -22.53 -2.70
N ARG A 263 21.29 -22.35 -1.38
CA ARG A 263 21.65 -23.39 -0.41
C ARG A 263 20.83 -24.67 -0.58
N LEU A 264 19.50 -24.54 -0.71
CA LEU A 264 18.60 -25.69 -0.88
C LEU A 264 18.83 -26.40 -2.22
N HIS A 265 19.09 -25.63 -3.28
CA HIS A 265 19.38 -26.19 -4.59
C HIS A 265 20.72 -26.95 -4.60
N GLU A 266 21.77 -26.38 -4.03
CA GLU A 266 23.09 -27.02 -3.88
C GLU A 266 23.02 -28.29 -3.02
N ALA A 267 22.13 -28.32 -2.03
CA ALA A 267 21.85 -29.50 -1.22
C ALA A 267 20.99 -30.56 -1.92
N GLY A 268 20.48 -30.28 -3.13
CA GLY A 268 19.59 -31.18 -3.88
C GLY A 268 18.19 -31.32 -3.27
N GLU A 269 17.79 -30.42 -2.37
CA GLU A 269 16.49 -30.45 -1.69
C GLU A 269 15.35 -29.90 -2.57
N ILE A 270 15.67 -29.05 -3.54
CA ILE A 270 14.69 -28.42 -4.44
C ILE A 270 15.17 -28.37 -5.90
N PRO A 271 14.24 -28.42 -6.88
CA PRO A 271 14.56 -28.16 -8.28
C PRO A 271 14.91 -26.68 -8.49
N SER A 272 15.54 -26.37 -9.62
CA SER A 272 15.88 -24.99 -9.97
C SER A 272 14.67 -24.20 -10.51
N GLY A 273 14.45 -23.00 -9.98
CA GLY A 273 13.83 -21.90 -10.73
C GLY A 273 12.34 -21.59 -10.52
N ASP A 274 11.55 -22.44 -9.86
CA ASP A 274 10.08 -22.23 -9.78
C ASP A 274 9.68 -21.00 -8.93
N VAL A 275 10.36 -20.77 -7.81
CA VAL A 275 10.10 -19.59 -6.96
C VAL A 275 10.46 -18.27 -7.65
N ASN A 276 11.52 -18.24 -8.46
CA ASN A 276 11.91 -17.02 -9.17
C ASN A 276 10.88 -16.64 -10.23
N LYS A 277 10.32 -17.64 -10.95
CA LYS A 277 9.24 -17.41 -11.91
C LYS A 277 7.99 -16.89 -11.22
N ALA A 278 7.58 -17.50 -10.10
CA ALA A 278 6.45 -17.02 -9.30
C ALA A 278 6.67 -15.59 -8.78
N ALA A 279 7.89 -15.27 -8.31
CA ALA A 279 8.26 -13.94 -7.87
C ALA A 279 8.22 -12.91 -9.02
N ARG A 280 8.66 -13.27 -10.23
CA ARG A 280 8.50 -12.43 -11.43
C ARG A 280 7.02 -12.17 -11.72
N GLY A 281 6.20 -13.22 -11.70
CA GLY A 281 4.75 -13.12 -11.90
C GLY A 281 4.10 -12.13 -10.92
N PHE A 282 4.45 -12.24 -9.63
CA PHE A 282 4.02 -11.28 -8.61
C PHE A 282 4.40 -9.84 -8.98
N LEU A 283 5.67 -9.60 -9.29
CA LEU A 283 6.22 -8.25 -9.52
C LEU A 283 5.63 -7.60 -10.77
N LEU A 284 5.50 -8.37 -11.84
CA LEU A 284 4.86 -7.95 -13.08
C LEU A 284 3.41 -7.57 -12.81
N ARG A 285 2.63 -8.48 -12.21
CA ARG A 285 1.21 -8.26 -11.97
C ARG A 285 0.95 -7.07 -11.05
N SER A 286 1.78 -6.92 -10.01
CA SER A 286 1.74 -5.76 -9.12
C SER A 286 2.07 -4.48 -9.87
N THR A 287 3.07 -4.47 -10.75
CA THR A 287 3.42 -3.26 -11.50
C THR A 287 2.30 -2.84 -12.46
N GLU A 288 1.73 -3.79 -13.21
CA GLU A 288 0.58 -3.54 -14.09
C GLU A 288 -0.62 -2.96 -13.34
N TYR A 289 -0.96 -3.56 -12.20
CA TYR A 289 -2.10 -3.11 -11.41
C TYR A 289 -1.85 -1.71 -10.84
N ALA A 290 -0.62 -1.42 -10.39
CA ALA A 290 -0.24 -0.11 -9.87
C ALA A 290 -0.36 0.97 -10.95
N LEU A 291 0.23 0.74 -12.14
CA LEU A 291 0.12 1.64 -13.30
C LEU A 291 -1.34 1.89 -13.70
N LYS A 292 -2.19 0.87 -13.63
CA LYS A 292 -3.60 0.96 -14.02
C LYS A 292 -4.49 1.66 -12.99
N LYS A 293 -4.20 1.51 -11.70
CA LYS A 293 -5.16 1.86 -10.63
C LYS A 293 -4.72 3.04 -9.77
N LEU A 294 -3.42 3.28 -9.59
CA LEU A 294 -2.96 4.44 -8.84
C LEU A 294 -3.17 5.72 -9.65
N PRO A 295 -3.35 6.88 -8.97
CA PRO A 295 -3.62 8.16 -9.61
C PRO A 295 -2.35 8.79 -10.21
N LEU A 296 -1.64 8.04 -11.07
CA LEU A 296 -0.37 8.45 -11.65
C LEU A 296 -0.52 9.66 -12.58
N ASN A 297 -1.62 9.70 -13.34
CA ASN A 297 -1.97 10.77 -14.29
C ASN A 297 -3.06 11.72 -13.75
N ASP A 298 -3.22 11.80 -12.43
CA ASP A 298 -4.15 12.74 -11.83
C ASP A 298 -3.60 14.17 -11.99
N PRO A 299 -4.33 15.09 -12.65
CA PRO A 299 -3.81 16.42 -12.95
C PRO A 299 -3.66 17.32 -11.73
N LEU A 300 -4.37 17.07 -10.63
CA LEU A 300 -4.28 17.89 -9.43
C LEU A 300 -3.02 17.58 -8.62
N LEU A 301 -2.60 16.32 -8.59
CA LEU A 301 -1.54 15.89 -7.68
C LEU A 301 -0.16 16.51 -7.96
N PRO A 302 0.29 16.70 -9.22
CA PRO A 302 1.52 17.44 -9.51
C PRO A 302 1.44 18.88 -9.00
N HIS A 303 0.32 19.56 -9.22
CA HIS A 303 0.13 20.92 -8.71
C HIS A 303 0.09 20.99 -7.19
N ALA A 304 -0.31 19.93 -6.48
CA ALA A 304 -0.29 19.90 -5.02
C ALA A 304 1.13 19.86 -4.42
N GLU A 305 2.16 19.54 -5.20
CA GLU A 305 3.54 19.38 -4.69
C GLU A 305 4.14 20.68 -4.16
N PHE A 306 3.66 21.86 -4.59
CA PHE A 306 4.15 23.16 -4.12
C PHE A 306 3.99 23.38 -2.61
N VAL A 307 3.09 22.63 -1.96
CA VAL A 307 2.91 22.65 -0.50
C VAL A 307 4.11 22.04 0.22
N ASP A 308 4.93 21.21 -0.44
CA ASP A 308 6.20 20.77 0.12
C ASP A 308 7.19 21.94 0.10
N PHE A 309 7.45 22.52 1.27
CA PHE A 309 8.43 23.61 1.41
C PHE A 309 9.80 23.25 0.81
N ARG A 310 10.19 21.97 0.80
CA ARG A 310 11.48 21.53 0.22
C ARG A 310 11.48 21.60 -1.30
N GLN A 311 10.32 21.65 -1.94
CA GLN A 311 10.15 21.77 -3.39
C GLN A 311 9.88 23.21 -3.85
N ARG A 312 9.73 24.18 -2.94
CA ARG A 312 9.33 25.57 -3.26
C ARG A 312 10.12 26.21 -4.41
N GLN A 313 11.43 25.95 -4.49
CA GLN A 313 12.30 26.48 -5.55
C GLN A 313 12.04 25.86 -6.93
N ASN A 314 11.45 24.67 -6.97
CA ASN A 314 11.09 23.94 -8.18
C ASN A 314 9.60 24.10 -8.55
N SER A 315 8.80 24.75 -7.70
CA SER A 315 7.37 24.98 -7.94
C SER A 315 7.15 26.21 -8.83
N HIS A 316 5.96 26.31 -9.41
CA HIS A 316 5.57 27.44 -10.26
C HIS A 316 4.28 28.09 -9.76
N VAL A 317 4.09 29.39 -10.05
CA VAL A 317 2.86 30.12 -9.67
C VAL A 317 1.62 29.47 -10.25
N ASP A 318 1.74 28.80 -11.39
CA ASP A 318 0.69 28.00 -12.02
C ASP A 318 0.15 26.89 -11.10
N ASP A 319 0.96 26.36 -10.18
CA ASP A 319 0.52 25.37 -9.19
C ASP A 319 -0.49 25.97 -8.21
N VAL A 320 -0.27 27.22 -7.79
CA VAL A 320 -1.20 27.97 -6.95
C VAL A 320 -2.46 28.34 -7.73
N LEU A 321 -2.26 28.89 -8.93
CA LEU A 321 -3.34 29.35 -9.80
C LEU A 321 -4.26 28.20 -10.22
N TYR A 322 -3.75 26.97 -10.34
CA TYR A 322 -4.57 25.78 -10.54
C TYR A 322 -5.68 25.66 -9.48
N PHE A 323 -5.33 25.84 -8.20
CA PHE A 323 -6.30 25.73 -7.09
C PHE A 323 -7.23 26.94 -7.01
N VAL A 324 -6.73 28.15 -7.28
CA VAL A 324 -7.57 29.36 -7.40
C VAL A 324 -8.62 29.17 -8.48
N GLN A 325 -8.21 28.71 -9.67
CA GLN A 325 -9.12 28.46 -10.79
C GLN A 325 -10.08 27.29 -10.55
N ARG A 326 -9.66 26.27 -9.81
CA ARG A 326 -10.52 25.14 -9.46
C ARG A 326 -11.60 25.55 -8.45
N TYR A 327 -11.23 26.32 -7.43
CA TYR A 327 -12.09 26.68 -6.30
C TYR A 327 -12.49 28.16 -6.29
N LYS A 328 -12.80 28.75 -7.45
CA LYS A 328 -13.10 30.20 -7.61
C LYS A 328 -14.12 30.76 -6.62
N HIS A 329 -15.13 29.97 -6.27
CA HIS A 329 -16.17 30.39 -5.34
C HIS A 329 -15.65 30.52 -3.88
N LEU A 330 -14.58 29.82 -3.52
CA LEU A 330 -13.89 29.95 -2.22
C LEU A 330 -12.68 30.87 -2.29
N LEU A 331 -12.04 30.96 -3.45
CA LEU A 331 -10.84 31.74 -3.72
C LEU A 331 -11.14 32.76 -4.84
N PRO A 332 -11.96 33.79 -4.58
CA PRO A 332 -12.46 34.71 -5.61
C PRO A 332 -11.42 35.76 -6.05
N PHE A 333 -10.20 35.33 -6.33
CA PHE A 333 -9.08 36.17 -6.76
C PHE A 333 -9.16 36.46 -8.28
N GLU A 334 -10.24 37.12 -8.68
CA GLU A 334 -10.53 37.43 -10.10
C GLU A 334 -10.04 38.83 -10.52
N ASP A 335 -9.80 39.76 -9.58
CA ASP A 335 -9.24 41.08 -9.89
C ASP A 335 -7.76 40.94 -10.31
N PRO A 336 -7.32 41.57 -11.42
CA PRO A 336 -5.94 41.50 -11.87
C PRO A 336 -4.92 41.85 -10.79
N ARG A 337 -5.21 42.82 -9.90
CA ARG A 337 -4.30 43.21 -8.83
C ARG A 337 -4.22 42.15 -7.72
N GLU A 338 -5.27 41.33 -7.54
CA GLU A 338 -5.20 40.19 -6.61
C GLU A 338 -4.37 39.07 -7.20
N GLN A 339 -4.46 38.83 -8.51
CA GLN A 339 -3.60 37.86 -9.20
C GLN A 339 -2.13 38.27 -9.18
N ASP A 340 -1.84 39.56 -9.40
CA ASP A 340 -0.48 40.11 -9.28
C ASP A 340 0.05 39.89 -7.85
N ARG A 341 -0.77 40.16 -6.81
CA ARG A 341 -0.38 39.89 -5.42
C ARG A 341 -0.09 38.42 -5.14
N ILE A 342 -0.89 37.50 -5.67
CA ILE A 342 -0.63 36.06 -5.52
C ILE A 342 0.72 35.70 -6.14
N SER A 343 1.03 36.27 -7.31
CA SER A 343 2.31 36.07 -7.96
C SER A 343 3.46 36.63 -7.11
N ASP A 344 3.31 37.83 -6.54
CA ASP A 344 4.32 38.43 -5.66
C ASP A 344 4.53 37.60 -4.37
N GLU A 345 3.45 37.19 -3.70
CA GLU A 345 3.51 36.32 -2.52
C GLU A 345 4.17 34.97 -2.84
N PHE A 346 3.91 34.42 -4.03
CA PHE A 346 4.55 33.19 -4.47
C PHE A 346 6.06 33.38 -4.68
N LEU A 347 6.49 34.48 -5.29
CA LEU A 347 7.91 34.80 -5.45
C LEU A 347 8.61 34.92 -4.08
N GLU A 348 7.97 35.57 -3.11
CA GLU A 348 8.47 35.61 -1.73
C GLU A 348 8.58 34.20 -1.14
N TYR A 349 7.55 33.36 -1.30
CA TYR A 349 7.55 31.97 -0.84
C TYR A 349 8.74 31.17 -1.40
N GLN A 350 9.06 31.32 -2.70
CA GLN A 350 10.20 30.61 -3.31
C GLN A 350 11.55 31.03 -2.71
N MET A 351 11.65 32.28 -2.29
CA MET A 351 12.86 32.88 -1.74
C MET A 351 13.07 32.62 -0.24
N LEU A 352 12.06 32.13 0.48
CA LEU A 352 12.18 31.80 1.90
C LEU A 352 13.31 30.80 2.14
N GLU A 353 14.13 31.01 3.16
CA GLU A 353 15.08 30.05 3.68
C GLU A 353 14.53 29.35 4.93
N GLU A 354 15.10 28.20 5.29
CA GLU A 354 14.64 27.46 6.49
C GLU A 354 14.74 28.30 7.77
N LYS A 355 15.74 29.18 7.85
CA LYS A 355 15.97 30.12 8.96
C LYS A 355 14.88 31.18 9.09
N ASP A 356 14.16 31.47 8.00
CA ASP A 356 13.10 32.47 7.96
C ASP A 356 11.77 31.89 8.49
N ILE A 357 11.69 30.56 8.57
CA ILE A 357 10.55 29.84 9.14
C ILE A 357 10.79 29.63 10.65
N PRO A 358 9.91 30.14 11.53
CA PRO A 358 10.09 29.99 12.97
C PRO A 358 10.18 28.52 13.39
N ASP A 359 11.09 28.19 14.32
CA ASP A 359 11.25 26.84 14.87
C ASP A 359 9.95 26.20 15.36
N MET A 360 9.00 27.02 15.86
CA MET A 360 7.69 26.55 16.29
C MET A 360 6.86 25.99 15.12
N VAL A 361 6.99 26.59 13.93
CA VAL A 361 6.35 26.10 12.70
C VAL A 361 6.98 24.77 12.30
N TRP A 362 8.30 24.64 12.35
CA TRP A 362 8.97 23.37 12.09
C TRP A 362 8.60 22.28 13.09
N LYS A 363 8.56 22.60 14.38
CA LYS A 363 8.14 21.67 15.44
C LYS A 363 6.67 21.26 15.32
N GLY A 364 5.80 22.18 14.88
CA GLY A 364 4.40 21.90 14.56
C GLY A 364 4.23 21.10 13.26
N ALA A 365 5.15 21.23 12.31
CA ALA A 365 5.18 20.50 11.05
C ALA A 365 5.87 19.12 11.15
N LEU A 366 6.65 18.87 12.21
CA LEU A 366 7.22 17.56 12.50
C LEU A 366 6.09 16.56 12.79
N VAL A 367 5.75 15.80 11.76
CA VAL A 367 4.82 14.68 11.84
C VAL A 367 5.45 13.60 12.71
N SER A 368 5.01 13.50 13.97
CA SER A 368 5.37 12.40 14.84
C SER A 368 4.98 11.08 14.18
N VAL A 369 5.97 10.21 13.97
CA VAL A 369 5.73 8.83 13.55
C VAL A 369 5.35 8.09 14.83
N GLY A 370 4.07 8.20 15.21
CA GLY A 370 3.48 7.42 16.29
C GLY A 370 3.32 5.95 15.89
#